data_AF-A0A7W8JTQ6-F1
#
_entry.id   AF-A0A7W8JTQ6-F1
#
_cell.length_a   1.000
_cell.length_b   1.000
_cell.length_c   1.000
_cell.angle_alpha   90.00
_cell.angle_beta   90.00
_cell.angle_gamma   90.00
#
_symmetry.space_group_name_H-M   'P 1'
#
loop_
_entity.id
_entity.type
_entity.pdbx_description
1 polymer ?
#
loop_
_entity_poly.entity_id
_entity_poly.type
_entity_poly.pdbx_seq_one_letter_code
_entity_poly.pdbx_strand_id
1 'polypeptide(L)'
;MTTRRALLEKWWLLPVAATAGAFGYMGWYATRVTLGKQKAGSPAFQAAAAQHVASLTDLQEVWADVNFTYAGRPCVLLRVPQAVEGGLELHGGIHLVAYSRVCTHLGCTVNLVRDPEVLAFAFNYRPPGDAQHPQLGCRCHYSVFDPLQDGAAVFGKANGPLPRVRLELRGRAVWATGIEPPPRQDS
;
A
#
# COMPACT_ATOMS: atom_id res chain seq x y z
N MET A 1 -12.33 -50.44 24.48
CA MET A 1 -13.58 -49.70 24.28
C MET A 1 -13.59 -48.50 25.20
N THR A 2 -13.68 -47.28 24.67
CA THR A 2 -13.80 -46.06 25.49
C THR A 2 -15.18 -46.03 26.12
N THR A 3 -15.28 -45.97 27.44
CA THR A 3 -16.59 -45.93 28.12
C THR A 3 -17.22 -44.54 27.98
N ARG A 4 -18.55 -44.46 27.99
CA ARG A 4 -19.30 -43.17 27.96
C ARG A 4 -18.84 -42.22 29.07
N ARG A 5 -18.55 -42.76 30.25
CA ARG A 5 -18.03 -42.01 31.40
C ARG A 5 -16.66 -41.39 31.12
N ALA A 6 -15.72 -42.19 30.59
CA ALA A 6 -14.38 -41.70 30.24
C ALA A 6 -14.41 -40.62 29.15
N LEU A 7 -15.40 -40.64 28.25
CA LEU A 7 -15.62 -39.59 27.25
C LEU A 7 -16.13 -38.29 27.91
N LEU A 8 -17.12 -38.37 28.79
CA LEU A 8 -17.69 -37.21 29.48
C LEU A 8 -16.68 -36.53 30.41
N GLU A 9 -15.81 -37.30 31.08
CA GLU A 9 -14.72 -36.78 31.92
C GLU A 9 -13.69 -35.93 31.14
N LYS A 10 -13.58 -36.13 29.82
CA LYS A 10 -12.66 -35.40 28.94
C LYS A 10 -13.34 -34.35 28.07
N TRP A 11 -14.67 -34.24 28.12
CA TRP A 11 -15.44 -33.34 27.24
C TRP A 11 -15.04 -31.86 27.42
N TRP A 12 -14.62 -31.46 28.62
CA TRP A 12 -14.13 -30.11 28.92
C TRP A 12 -12.84 -29.73 28.19
N LEU A 13 -12.05 -30.71 27.70
CA LEU A 13 -10.83 -30.44 26.95
C LEU A 13 -11.11 -29.83 25.58
N LEU A 14 -12.26 -30.12 24.98
CA LEU A 14 -12.63 -29.60 23.66
C LEU A 14 -12.76 -28.07 23.64
N PRO A 15 -13.59 -27.43 24.49
CA PRO A 15 -13.65 -25.97 24.53
C PRO A 15 -12.32 -25.34 24.93
N VAL A 16 -11.55 -25.95 25.85
CA VAL A 16 -10.23 -25.44 26.25
C VAL A 16 -9.24 -25.45 25.09
N ALA A 17 -9.16 -26.56 24.35
CA ALA A 17 -8.29 -26.67 23.18
C ALA A 17 -8.72 -25.70 22.07
N ALA A 18 -10.02 -25.54 21.84
CA ALA A 18 -10.55 -24.57 20.88
C ALA A 18 -10.17 -23.13 21.26
N THR A 19 -10.31 -22.76 22.54
CA THR A 19 -9.90 -21.45 23.05
C THR A 19 -8.39 -21.24 22.90
N ALA A 20 -7.56 -22.20 23.29
CA ALA A 20 -6.10 -22.12 23.13
C ALA A 20 -5.70 -21.96 21.66
N GLY A 21 -6.33 -22.72 20.75
CA GLY A 21 -6.13 -22.60 19.31
C GLY A 21 -6.51 -21.22 18.77
N ALA A 22 -7.64 -20.66 19.21
CA ALA A 22 -8.08 -19.33 18.81
C ALA A 22 -7.08 -18.23 19.23
N PHE A 23 -6.61 -18.26 20.48
CA PHE A 23 -5.60 -17.31 20.95
C PHE A 23 -4.25 -17.49 20.25
N GLY A 24 -3.83 -18.72 19.99
CA GLY A 24 -2.63 -19.02 19.20
C GLY A 24 -2.72 -18.43 17.79
N TYR A 25 -3.86 -18.65 17.11
CA TYR A 25 -4.11 -18.08 15.78
C TYR A 25 -4.14 -16.56 15.80
N MET A 26 -4.83 -15.94 16.76
CA MET A 26 -4.89 -14.48 16.89
C MET A 26 -3.50 -13.88 17.11
N GLY A 27 -2.67 -14.51 17.95
CA GLY A 27 -1.28 -14.11 18.15
C GLY A 27 -0.47 -14.18 16.86
N TRP A 28 -0.50 -15.33 16.18
CA TRP A 28 0.17 -15.51 14.89
C TRP A 28 -0.28 -14.47 13.85
N TYR A 29 -1.58 -14.27 13.72
CA TYR A 29 -2.17 -13.33 12.77
C TYR A 29 -1.79 -11.88 13.10
N ALA A 30 -1.83 -11.50 14.37
CA ALA A 30 -1.39 -10.19 14.82
C ALA A 30 0.07 -9.94 14.44
N THR A 31 0.97 -10.89 14.71
CA THR A 31 2.38 -10.82 14.30
C THR A 31 2.53 -10.68 12.78
N ARG A 32 1.76 -11.43 11.99
CA ARG A 32 1.83 -11.37 10.52
C ARG A 32 1.36 -10.02 9.97
N VAL A 33 0.38 -9.38 10.61
CA VAL A 33 -0.13 -8.06 10.18
C VAL A 33 0.77 -6.91 10.66
N THR A 34 1.37 -7.01 11.85
CA THR A 34 2.18 -5.93 12.42
C THR A 34 3.64 -5.98 11.97
N LEU A 35 4.25 -7.17 11.96
CA LEU A 35 5.67 -7.35 11.65
C LEU A 35 5.91 -7.88 10.23
N GLY A 36 4.87 -8.43 9.58
CA GLY A 36 4.96 -8.98 8.21
C GLY A 36 4.83 -7.95 7.09
N LYS A 37 5.15 -6.67 7.32
CA LYS A 37 5.11 -5.63 6.29
C LYS A 37 6.26 -5.83 5.30
N GLN A 38 5.92 -5.94 4.02
CA GLN A 38 6.87 -6.10 2.94
C GLN A 38 7.28 -4.72 2.41
N LYS A 39 8.58 -4.55 2.16
CA LYS A 39 9.10 -3.40 1.41
C LYS A 39 8.94 -3.65 -0.09
N ALA A 40 8.92 -2.59 -0.88
CA ALA A 40 9.10 -2.73 -2.31
C ALA A 40 10.49 -3.33 -2.59
N GLY A 41 10.55 -4.29 -3.51
CA GLY A 41 11.81 -4.73 -4.09
C GLY A 41 12.24 -3.81 -5.22
N SER A 42 13.27 -4.21 -5.96
CA SER A 42 13.68 -3.49 -7.18
C SER A 42 12.52 -3.38 -8.19
N PRO A 43 12.39 -2.25 -8.91
CA PRO A 43 11.31 -2.01 -9.87
C PRO A 43 11.15 -3.14 -10.89
N ALA A 44 9.93 -3.69 -10.97
CA ALA A 44 9.58 -4.82 -11.82
C ALA A 44 8.41 -4.49 -12.77
N PHE A 45 8.62 -3.50 -13.63
CA PHE A 45 7.58 -2.99 -14.52
C PHE A 45 7.24 -3.93 -15.67
N GLN A 46 5.94 -4.20 -15.86
CA GLN A 46 5.42 -4.80 -17.08
C GLN A 46 5.09 -3.67 -18.06
N ALA A 47 5.63 -3.75 -19.28
CA ALA A 47 5.34 -2.77 -20.31
C ALA A 47 3.85 -2.84 -20.69
N ALA A 48 3.23 -1.66 -20.85
CA ALA A 48 1.88 -1.52 -21.37
C ALA A 48 1.87 -0.36 -22.37
N ALA A 49 0.78 -0.21 -23.13
CA ALA A 49 0.63 0.86 -24.09
C ALA A 49 0.92 2.22 -23.43
N ALA A 50 1.75 3.04 -24.07
CA ALA A 50 2.09 4.35 -23.55
C ALA A 50 0.83 5.24 -23.53
N GLN A 51 0.56 5.88 -22.41
CA GLN A 51 -0.60 6.75 -22.24
C GLN A 51 -0.18 8.10 -21.70
N HIS A 52 -0.69 9.17 -22.30
CA HIS A 52 -0.55 10.52 -21.78
C HIS A 52 -1.27 10.62 -20.42
N VAL A 53 -0.60 11.15 -19.40
CA VAL A 53 -1.16 11.29 -18.05
C VAL A 53 -1.45 12.75 -17.73
N ALA A 54 -0.43 13.61 -17.80
CA ALA A 54 -0.51 15.00 -17.38
C ALA A 54 0.59 15.85 -18.04
N SER A 55 0.48 17.17 -17.94
CA SER A 55 1.58 18.08 -18.22
C SER A 55 2.38 18.35 -16.94
N LEU A 56 3.69 18.66 -17.07
CA LEU A 56 4.48 19.14 -15.93
C LEU A 56 3.90 20.41 -15.27
N THR A 57 3.11 21.19 -16.00
CA THR A 57 2.40 22.36 -15.47
C THR A 57 1.33 21.99 -14.44
N ASP A 58 0.84 20.76 -14.46
CA ASP A 58 -0.15 20.26 -13.49
C ASP A 58 0.52 19.84 -12.17
N LEU A 59 1.86 19.81 -12.13
CA LEU A 59 2.69 19.30 -11.04
C LEU A 59 3.67 20.36 -10.52
N GLN A 60 3.20 21.61 -10.43
CA GLN A 60 4.04 22.76 -10.03
C GLN A 60 4.41 22.79 -8.55
N GLU A 61 3.61 22.16 -7.69
CA GLU A 61 3.84 22.12 -6.25
C GLU A 61 4.26 20.73 -5.80
N VAL A 62 5.09 20.67 -4.76
CA VAL A 62 5.34 19.40 -4.06
C VAL A 62 4.01 18.89 -3.51
N TRP A 63 3.73 17.61 -3.71
CA TRP A 63 2.45 16.95 -3.42
C TRP A 63 1.28 17.34 -4.34
N ALA A 64 1.52 17.98 -5.48
CA ALA A 64 0.53 18.03 -6.54
C ALA A 64 0.21 16.59 -7.01
N ASP A 65 -1.08 16.28 -7.19
CA ASP A 65 -1.55 14.94 -7.59
C ASP A 65 -2.45 14.97 -8.81
N VAL A 66 -2.31 13.97 -9.68
CA VAL A 66 -3.20 13.74 -10.82
C VAL A 66 -3.69 12.30 -10.76
N ASN A 67 -5.00 12.13 -10.68
CA ASN A 67 -5.64 10.82 -10.75
C ASN A 67 -5.90 10.43 -12.20
N PHE A 68 -5.55 9.20 -12.57
CA PHE A 68 -5.72 8.68 -13.93
C PHE A 68 -6.01 7.17 -13.90
N THR A 69 -6.42 6.62 -15.03
CA THR A 69 -6.55 5.18 -15.22
C THR A 69 -5.45 4.70 -16.15
N TYR A 70 -4.78 3.59 -15.81
CA TYR A 70 -3.74 3.00 -16.64
C TYR A 70 -3.77 1.48 -16.53
N ALA A 71 -3.64 0.79 -17.66
CA ALA A 71 -3.75 -0.68 -17.74
C ALA A 71 -5.00 -1.24 -17.01
N GLY A 72 -6.14 -0.54 -17.12
CA GLY A 72 -7.41 -0.93 -16.50
C GLY A 72 -7.50 -0.69 -14.99
N ARG A 73 -6.55 0.01 -14.37
CA ARG A 73 -6.49 0.25 -12.92
C ARG A 73 -6.47 1.75 -12.61
N PRO A 74 -7.18 2.20 -11.56
CA PRO A 74 -7.02 3.56 -11.07
C PRO A 74 -5.60 3.75 -10.52
N CYS A 75 -5.00 4.90 -10.82
CA CYS A 75 -3.64 5.27 -10.47
C CYS A 75 -3.58 6.74 -10.02
N VAL A 76 -2.50 7.10 -9.34
CA VAL A 76 -2.18 8.48 -8.95
C VAL A 76 -0.76 8.80 -9.39
N LEU A 77 -0.57 9.98 -9.96
CA LEU A 77 0.72 10.61 -10.23
C LEU A 77 0.93 11.69 -9.17
N LEU A 78 2.12 11.73 -8.57
CA LEU A 78 2.49 12.67 -7.53
C LEU A 78 3.82 13.33 -7.86
N ARG A 79 3.93 14.62 -7.58
CA ARG A 79 5.24 15.24 -7.37
C ARG A 79 5.66 15.08 -5.92
N VAL A 80 6.88 14.61 -5.69
CA VAL A 80 7.46 14.36 -4.36
C VAL A 80 8.72 15.22 -4.15
N PRO A 81 9.11 15.48 -2.88
CA PRO A 81 10.24 16.36 -2.58
C PRO A 81 11.61 15.72 -2.83
N GLN A 82 11.68 14.41 -3.03
CA GLN A 82 12.93 13.66 -3.16
C GLN A 82 12.79 12.52 -4.17
N ALA A 83 13.93 12.03 -4.65
CA ALA A 83 14.01 10.82 -5.46
C ALA A 83 13.47 9.60 -4.70
N VAL A 84 12.79 8.71 -5.43
CA VAL A 84 12.17 7.48 -4.93
C VAL A 84 12.39 6.40 -5.99
N GLU A 85 12.65 5.14 -5.59
CA GLU A 85 13.05 4.09 -6.50
C GLU A 85 11.90 3.68 -7.43
N GLY A 86 12.16 3.73 -8.74
CA GLY A 86 11.13 3.53 -9.77
C GLY A 86 10.29 4.79 -10.07
N GLY A 87 10.59 5.91 -9.40
CA GLY A 87 10.14 7.23 -9.81
C GLY A 87 10.89 7.78 -11.02
N LEU A 88 10.38 8.87 -11.58
CA LEU A 88 11.00 9.64 -12.65
C LEU A 88 11.64 10.89 -12.08
N GLU A 89 12.96 10.98 -12.21
CA GLU A 89 13.74 12.15 -11.82
C GLU A 89 14.00 13.03 -13.04
N LEU A 90 13.75 14.32 -12.87
CA LEU A 90 13.92 15.32 -13.91
C LEU A 90 14.92 16.40 -13.47
N HIS A 91 15.51 17.05 -14.47
CA HIS A 91 16.38 18.20 -14.25
C HIS A 91 15.67 19.29 -13.42
N GLY A 92 16.42 19.96 -12.55
CA GLY A 92 15.87 20.97 -11.64
C GLY A 92 15.24 20.41 -10.36
N GLY A 93 15.52 19.15 -10.01
CA GLY A 93 15.09 18.54 -8.74
C GLY A 93 13.59 18.23 -8.70
N ILE A 94 12.97 17.95 -9.86
CA ILE A 94 11.58 17.52 -9.91
C ILE A 94 11.56 16.00 -9.88
N HIS A 95 10.94 15.45 -8.84
CA HIS A 95 10.81 14.01 -8.64
C HIS A 95 9.33 13.63 -8.75
N LEU A 96 9.02 12.71 -9.65
CA LEU A 96 7.66 12.24 -9.90
C LEU A 96 7.56 10.76 -9.57
N VAL A 97 6.48 10.37 -8.92
CA VAL A 97 6.14 8.97 -8.64
C VAL A 97 4.72 8.69 -9.05
N ALA A 98 4.43 7.47 -9.46
CA ALA A 98 3.06 7.05 -9.71
C ALA A 98 2.81 5.65 -9.18
N TYR A 99 1.62 5.45 -8.65
CA TYR A 99 1.21 4.20 -8.00
C TYR A 99 -0.19 3.82 -8.43
N SER A 100 -0.48 2.52 -8.43
CA SER A 100 -1.86 2.05 -8.46
C SER A 100 -2.60 2.48 -7.20
N ARG A 101 -3.83 2.92 -7.36
CA ARG A 101 -4.75 3.24 -6.27
C ARG A 101 -5.60 2.05 -5.83
N VAL A 102 -5.23 0.83 -6.23
CA VAL A 102 -5.91 -0.40 -5.80
C VAL A 102 -5.19 -0.93 -4.56
N CYS A 103 -5.85 -0.89 -3.40
CA CYS A 103 -5.29 -1.37 -2.15
C CYS A 103 -4.92 -2.85 -2.24
N THR A 104 -3.71 -3.20 -1.83
CA THR A 104 -3.13 -4.54 -1.93
C THR A 104 -3.70 -5.53 -0.91
N HIS A 105 -4.56 -5.07 0.01
CA HIS A 105 -5.33 -5.93 0.90
C HIS A 105 -6.51 -6.59 0.14
N LEU A 106 -7.56 -5.82 -0.16
CA LEU A 106 -8.80 -6.34 -0.76
C LEU A 106 -9.36 -5.41 -1.87
N GLY A 107 -8.51 -4.58 -2.49
CA GLY A 107 -8.85 -3.88 -3.73
C GLY A 107 -9.58 -2.53 -3.60
N CYS A 108 -9.89 -2.05 -2.40
CA CYS A 108 -10.49 -0.73 -2.21
C CYS A 108 -9.61 0.41 -2.77
N THR A 109 -10.23 1.52 -3.18
CA THR A 109 -9.54 2.70 -3.68
C THR A 109 -8.69 3.39 -2.60
N VAL A 110 -7.46 3.71 -2.96
CA VAL A 110 -6.49 4.47 -2.16
C VAL A 110 -6.48 5.94 -2.62
N ASN A 111 -6.37 6.86 -1.67
CA ASN A 111 -6.37 8.30 -1.92
C ASN A 111 -5.24 8.99 -1.18
N LEU A 112 -4.73 10.10 -1.72
CA LEU A 112 -3.79 10.95 -1.01
C LEU A 112 -4.49 11.59 0.20
N VAL A 113 -3.91 11.43 1.37
CA VAL A 113 -4.30 12.07 2.62
C VAL A 113 -3.22 13.08 2.95
N ARG A 114 -3.54 14.36 2.78
CA ARG A 114 -2.56 15.46 2.86
C ARG A 114 -2.23 15.85 4.30
N ASP A 115 -3.24 15.81 5.16
CA ASP A 115 -3.15 16.25 6.55
C ASP A 115 -2.85 15.06 7.49
N PRO A 116 -1.71 15.06 8.22
CA PRO A 116 -1.40 14.04 9.20
C PRO A 116 -2.43 13.89 10.32
N GLU A 117 -3.17 14.93 10.69
CA GLU A 117 -4.23 14.82 11.70
C GLU A 117 -5.43 14.02 11.16
N VAL A 118 -5.71 14.09 9.86
CA VAL A 118 -6.69 13.21 9.22
C VAL A 118 -6.21 11.75 9.22
N LEU A 119 -4.91 11.50 9.05
CA LEU A 119 -4.35 10.14 9.21
C LEU A 119 -4.54 9.63 10.65
N ALA A 120 -4.24 10.47 11.64
CA ALA A 120 -4.39 10.10 13.04
C ALA A 120 -5.85 9.78 13.38
N PHE A 121 -6.79 10.62 12.95
CA PHE A 121 -8.21 10.46 13.24
C PHE A 121 -8.88 9.34 12.42
N ALA A 122 -8.74 9.35 11.09
CA ALA A 122 -9.51 8.47 10.21
C ALA A 122 -8.84 7.12 9.93
N PHE A 123 -7.55 6.99 10.21
CA PHE A 123 -6.76 5.77 9.96
C PHE A 123 -6.11 5.21 11.21
N ASN A 124 -6.25 5.85 12.38
CA ASN A 124 -5.56 5.47 13.62
C ASN A 124 -4.04 5.37 13.44
N TYR A 125 -3.48 6.21 12.55
CA TYR A 125 -2.06 6.21 12.25
C TYR A 125 -1.50 7.63 12.38
N ARG A 126 -0.60 7.81 13.35
CA ARG A 126 0.18 9.04 13.48
C ARG A 126 1.59 8.75 12.93
N PRO A 127 1.97 9.30 11.77
CA PRO A 127 3.31 9.10 11.23
C PRO A 127 4.38 9.53 12.25
N PRO A 128 5.53 8.83 12.32
CA PRO A 128 6.68 9.29 13.09
C PRO A 128 7.23 10.61 12.53
N GLY A 129 8.08 11.31 13.29
CA GLY A 129 8.46 12.70 13.02
C GLY A 129 9.00 12.99 11.61
N ASP A 130 9.80 12.09 11.06
CA ASP A 130 10.39 12.18 9.71
C ASP A 130 9.40 11.82 8.58
N ALA A 131 8.28 11.17 8.90
CA ALA A 131 7.23 10.77 7.97
C ALA A 131 5.98 11.69 8.01
N GLN A 132 6.13 12.91 8.56
CA GLN A 132 5.07 13.93 8.65
C GLN A 132 4.80 14.61 7.31
N HIS A 133 4.32 13.82 6.34
CA HIS A 133 3.98 14.27 4.99
C HIS A 133 2.72 13.56 4.49
N PRO A 134 2.16 13.98 3.34
CA PRO A 134 1.05 13.29 2.72
C PRO A 134 1.32 11.80 2.50
N GLN A 135 0.33 10.96 2.81
CA GLN A 135 0.38 9.51 2.69
C GLN A 135 -0.77 9.02 1.80
N LEU A 136 -0.69 7.79 1.32
CA LEU A 136 -1.73 7.16 0.52
C LEU A 136 -2.60 6.26 1.42
N GLY A 137 -3.85 6.64 1.66
CA GLY A 137 -4.74 5.98 2.61
C GLY A 137 -5.89 5.18 1.96
N CYS A 138 -6.11 3.95 2.45
CA CYS A 138 -7.28 3.12 2.17
C CYS A 138 -8.23 3.04 3.39
N ARG A 139 -9.45 3.57 3.24
CA ARG A 139 -10.40 3.72 4.35
C ARG A 139 -11.12 2.43 4.77
N CYS A 140 -11.02 1.35 4.00
CA CYS A 140 -11.76 0.12 4.30
C CYS A 140 -11.24 -0.59 5.56
N HIS A 141 -9.93 -0.72 5.69
CA HIS A 141 -9.27 -1.38 6.82
C HIS A 141 -7.99 -0.62 7.23
N TYR A 142 -8.08 0.71 7.12
CA TYR A 142 -7.09 1.67 7.59
C TYR A 142 -5.66 1.45 7.08
N SER A 143 -5.49 0.89 5.87
CA SER A 143 -4.14 0.70 5.33
C SER A 143 -3.57 2.03 4.87
N VAL A 144 -2.32 2.29 5.25
CA VAL A 144 -1.59 3.51 4.88
C VAL A 144 -0.32 3.10 4.16
N PHE A 145 -0.05 3.77 3.04
CA PHE A 145 1.09 3.53 2.18
C PHE A 145 1.91 4.80 2.04
N ASP A 146 3.23 4.64 2.06
CA ASP A 146 4.15 5.77 2.01
C ASP A 146 4.69 6.00 0.59
N PRO A 147 4.34 7.12 -0.06
CA PRO A 147 4.79 7.43 -1.41
C PRO A 147 6.30 7.74 -1.51
N LEU A 148 6.98 8.04 -0.40
CA LEU A 148 8.43 8.26 -0.33
C LEU A 148 9.21 6.97 -0.01
N GLN A 149 8.53 5.91 0.40
CA GLN A 149 9.09 4.58 0.60
C GLN A 149 8.55 3.60 -0.44
N ASP A 150 8.60 3.99 -1.71
CA ASP A 150 8.25 3.15 -2.86
C ASP A 150 6.83 2.56 -2.81
N GLY A 151 5.89 3.23 -2.11
CA GLY A 151 4.52 2.76 -1.91
C GLY A 151 4.38 1.70 -0.83
N ALA A 152 5.37 1.52 0.06
CA ALA A 152 5.35 0.54 1.14
C ALA A 152 4.13 0.69 2.06
N ALA A 153 3.55 -0.44 2.47
CA ALA A 153 2.45 -0.47 3.44
C ALA A 153 3.00 -0.26 4.86
N VAL A 154 2.94 0.98 5.35
CA VAL A 154 3.48 1.37 6.67
C VAL A 154 2.50 1.12 7.82
N PHE A 155 1.20 0.99 7.53
CA PHE A 155 0.18 0.72 8.55
C PHE A 155 -1.04 -0.03 8.00
N GLY A 156 -1.85 -0.60 8.90
CA GLY A 156 -3.14 -1.23 8.62
C GLY A 156 -3.05 -2.68 8.14
N LYS A 157 -4.03 -3.16 7.37
CA LYS A 157 -4.14 -4.57 6.97
C LYS A 157 -3.30 -4.97 5.76
N ALA A 158 -3.02 -4.06 4.83
CA ALA A 158 -2.17 -4.35 3.69
C ALA A 158 -0.75 -4.69 4.15
N ASN A 159 -0.17 -5.77 3.62
CA ASN A 159 1.22 -6.15 3.89
C ASN A 159 2.17 -5.82 2.74
N GLY A 160 1.67 -5.83 1.50
CA GLY A 160 2.48 -5.54 0.31
C GLY A 160 2.38 -4.07 -0.14
N PRO A 161 3.43 -3.54 -0.80
CA PRO A 161 3.49 -2.17 -1.31
C PRO A 161 2.51 -1.95 -2.48
N LEU A 162 2.09 -0.71 -2.70
CA LEU A 162 1.33 -0.33 -3.89
C LEU A 162 2.18 -0.52 -5.16
N PRO A 163 1.66 -1.18 -6.21
CA PRO A 163 2.38 -1.32 -7.47
C PRO A 163 2.71 0.03 -8.10
N ARG A 164 3.98 0.24 -8.47
CA ARG A 164 4.46 1.44 -9.15
C ARG A 164 4.01 1.47 -10.61
N VAL A 165 3.86 2.68 -11.15
CA VAL A 165 3.63 2.95 -12.56
C VAL A 165 4.89 3.62 -13.10
N ARG A 166 5.48 3.05 -14.16
CA ARG A 166 6.65 3.62 -14.82
C ARG A 166 6.25 4.87 -15.59
N LEU A 167 6.97 5.95 -15.33
CA LEU A 167 6.77 7.25 -15.96
C LEU A 167 7.89 7.57 -16.93
N GLU A 168 7.54 8.28 -18.00
CA GLU A 168 8.47 8.88 -18.95
C GLU A 168 8.07 10.34 -19.21
N LEU A 169 9.07 11.20 -19.41
CA LEU A 169 8.83 12.56 -19.90
C LEU A 169 9.04 12.59 -21.41
N ARG A 170 8.04 13.09 -22.15
CA ARG A 170 8.12 13.34 -23.60
C ARG A 170 7.84 14.81 -23.85
N GLY A 171 8.90 15.59 -24.06
CA GLY A 171 8.82 17.05 -24.07
C GLY A 171 8.42 17.57 -22.68
N ARG A 172 7.19 18.11 -22.56
CA ARG A 172 6.61 18.57 -21.28
C ARG A 172 5.48 17.68 -20.76
N ALA A 173 5.14 16.63 -21.49
CA ALA A 173 4.09 15.70 -21.13
C ALA A 173 4.64 14.50 -20.37
N VAL A 174 3.98 14.14 -19.28
CA VAL A 174 4.25 12.94 -18.48
C VAL A 174 3.41 11.79 -19.04
N TRP A 175 4.07 10.67 -19.31
CA TRP A 175 3.47 9.46 -19.87
C TRP A 175 3.65 8.29 -18.91
N ALA A 176 2.64 7.42 -18.83
CA ALA A 176 2.76 6.11 -18.20
C ALA A 176 3.12 5.06 -19.28
N THR A 177 4.15 4.24 -19.04
CA THR A 177 4.66 3.26 -20.02
C THR A 177 4.82 1.85 -19.48
N GLY A 178 4.48 1.62 -18.22
CA GLY A 178 4.44 0.30 -17.61
C GLY A 178 3.87 0.36 -16.20
N ILE A 179 3.50 -0.79 -15.67
CA ILE A 179 2.97 -0.91 -14.31
C ILE A 179 3.45 -2.21 -13.69
N GLU A 180 3.73 -2.19 -12.40
CA GLU A 180 4.06 -3.40 -11.67
C GLU A 180 2.81 -4.29 -11.49
N PRO A 181 3.00 -5.63 -11.46
CA PRO A 181 1.92 -6.52 -11.08
C PRO A 181 1.46 -6.22 -9.64
N PRO A 182 0.22 -6.61 -9.27
CA PRO A 182 -0.14 -6.65 -7.86
C PRO A 182 0.86 -7.52 -7.08
N PRO A 183 1.23 -7.13 -5.84
CA PRO A 183 2.07 -7.99 -5.02
C PRO A 183 1.39 -9.34 -4.83
N ARG A 184 2.18 -10.41 -4.70
CA ARG A 184 1.64 -11.71 -4.36
C ARG A 184 0.96 -11.58 -3.00
N GLN A 185 -0.32 -11.94 -2.94
CA GLN A 185 -1.00 -12.10 -1.67
C GLN A 185 -0.61 -13.47 -1.15
N ASP A 186 0.45 -13.54 -0.36
CA ASP A 186 0.85 -14.78 0.30
C ASP A 186 -0.29 -15.16 1.26
N SER A 187 -1.14 -16.10 0.83
CA SER A 187 -2.26 -16.66 1.60
C SER A 187 -1.80 -17.22 2.93
#